data_AF-A0A1X2GZI8-F1
#
_entry.id   AF-A0A1X2GZI8-F1
#
_cell.length_a   1.000
_cell.length_b   1.000
_cell.length_c   1.000
_cell.angle_alpha   90.00
_cell.angle_beta   90.00
_cell.angle_gamma   90.00
#
_symmetry.space_group_name_H-M   'P 1'
#
loop_
_entity.id
_entity.type
_entity.pdbx_description
1 polymer ?
#
loop_
_entity_poly.entity_id
_entity_poly.type
_entity_poly.pdbx_seq_one_letter_code
_entity_poly.pdbx_strand_id
1 'polypeptide(L)'
;MYKEAKVLQPPSGWDPKVQYIDKLVWSPNVPETIRLCFDPPAAKKGSPAAAATLALQTERFLSDNVNVFGNAFPSVKEQRRNIKIKRIVDPSHPCCGAYGLYAAQTLQPKQLVLDYLGFVEYKGYDPESDYVLSFGDNDLSIDANKAGNEARFCNDFRGIGPGPNVCFLNYLDESTRRIRIGIFVQNNVKIKKGEELLVTYGKSFWSKRGIDMSNNHHSNHSQSQQEQQQPKQQKQKQKQKEQQQKPSPQGQNQNKRKGKKHS
;
A
#
# COMPACT_ATOMS: atom_id res chain seq x y z
N MET A 1 -10.61 -23.99 9.93
CA MET A 1 -9.22 -24.31 9.57
C MET A 1 -8.90 -23.58 8.27
N TYR A 2 -7.80 -22.82 8.20
CA TYR A 2 -7.40 -22.18 6.94
C TYR A 2 -7.19 -23.24 5.86
N LYS A 3 -7.50 -22.93 4.60
CA LYS A 3 -7.03 -23.78 3.49
C LYS A 3 -5.51 -23.80 3.56
N GLU A 4 -4.91 -24.99 3.66
CA GLU A 4 -3.47 -25.14 3.85
C GLU A 4 -2.72 -24.34 2.79
N ALA A 5 -2.00 -23.31 3.24
CA ALA A 5 -1.06 -22.61 2.40
C ALA A 5 0.11 -23.54 2.12
N LYS A 6 0.62 -23.51 0.89
CA LYS A 6 1.84 -24.24 0.56
C LYS A 6 2.98 -23.66 1.41
N VAL A 7 3.41 -24.41 2.43
CA VAL A 7 4.58 -24.05 3.24
C VAL A 7 5.81 -24.15 2.35
N LEU A 8 6.56 -23.07 2.27
CA LEU A 8 7.78 -23.00 1.48
C LEU A 8 9.02 -23.21 2.37
N GLN A 9 10.14 -23.55 1.74
CA GLN A 9 11.43 -23.56 2.42
C GLN A 9 11.77 -22.12 2.87
N PRO A 10 11.96 -21.89 4.18
CA PRO A 10 12.20 -20.56 4.69
C PRO A 10 13.63 -20.06 4.41
N PRO A 11 13.87 -18.74 4.41
CA PRO A 11 15.20 -18.18 4.34
C PRO A 11 15.99 -18.43 5.64
N SER A 12 17.31 -18.21 5.60
CA SER A 12 18.14 -18.23 6.82
C SER A 12 17.68 -17.16 7.82
N GLY A 13 17.72 -17.49 9.12
CA GLY A 13 17.26 -16.62 10.21
C GLY A 13 15.74 -16.62 10.42
N TRP A 14 15.01 -17.51 9.75
CA TRP A 14 13.58 -17.68 9.94
C TRP A 14 13.25 -18.45 11.22
N ASP A 15 12.14 -18.08 11.88
CA ASP A 15 11.64 -18.78 13.06
C ASP A 15 11.00 -20.12 12.64
N PRO A 16 11.51 -21.28 13.10
CA PRO A 16 10.99 -22.59 12.71
C PRO A 16 9.53 -22.83 13.14
N LYS A 17 8.97 -22.04 14.06
CA LYS A 17 7.58 -22.14 14.50
C LYS A 17 6.61 -21.37 13.61
N VAL A 18 7.11 -20.51 12.72
CA VAL A 18 6.30 -19.65 11.85
C VAL A 18 6.31 -20.24 10.44
N GLN A 19 5.14 -20.40 9.81
CA GLN A 19 5.05 -20.88 8.44
C GLN A 19 5.55 -19.81 7.46
N TYR A 20 6.43 -20.19 6.54
CA TYR A 20 6.86 -19.30 5.46
C TYR A 20 5.95 -19.43 4.24
N ILE A 21 5.34 -18.32 3.83
CA ILE A 21 4.32 -18.24 2.77
C ILE A 21 4.70 -17.23 1.68
N ASP A 22 4.14 -17.39 0.48
CA ASP A 22 4.35 -16.49 -0.68
C ASP A 22 3.08 -15.77 -1.15
N LYS A 23 1.97 -15.96 -0.45
CA LYS A 23 0.68 -15.32 -0.71
C LYS A 23 -0.13 -15.22 0.59
N LEU A 24 -1.09 -14.31 0.61
CA LEU A 24 -2.05 -14.18 1.72
C LEU A 24 -2.83 -15.48 1.92
N VAL A 25 -3.12 -15.79 3.18
CA VAL A 25 -3.91 -16.95 3.57
C VAL A 25 -5.21 -16.46 4.19
N TRP A 26 -6.30 -16.58 3.43
CA TRP A 26 -7.59 -16.05 3.84
C TRP A 26 -8.29 -16.98 4.83
N SER A 27 -8.71 -16.44 5.97
CA SER A 27 -9.60 -17.11 6.93
C SER A 27 -10.92 -17.48 6.24
N PRO A 28 -11.50 -18.66 6.55
CA PRO A 28 -12.82 -19.03 6.03
C PRO A 28 -13.94 -18.10 6.53
N ASN A 29 -13.68 -17.31 7.58
CA ASN A 29 -14.63 -16.34 8.12
C ASN A 29 -14.72 -15.05 7.30
N VAL A 30 -13.79 -14.83 6.35
CA VAL A 30 -13.84 -13.65 5.47
C VAL A 30 -14.95 -13.86 4.44
N PRO A 31 -15.96 -12.96 4.37
CA PRO A 31 -17.01 -13.06 3.37
C PRO A 31 -16.42 -13.06 1.95
N GLU A 32 -16.92 -13.96 1.09
CA GLU A 32 -16.39 -14.12 -0.27
C GLU A 32 -16.48 -12.81 -1.07
N THR A 33 -17.57 -12.06 -0.93
CA THR A 33 -17.76 -10.76 -1.58
C THR A 33 -16.66 -9.76 -1.20
N ILE A 34 -16.29 -9.71 0.08
CA ILE A 34 -15.18 -8.87 0.57
C ILE A 34 -13.86 -9.38 0.00
N ARG A 35 -13.59 -10.69 0.11
CA ARG A 35 -12.36 -11.29 -0.42
C ARG A 35 -12.16 -10.96 -1.89
N LEU A 36 -13.21 -11.06 -2.71
CA LEU A 36 -13.14 -10.78 -4.16
C LEU A 36 -12.83 -9.32 -4.47
N CYS A 37 -13.13 -8.37 -3.58
CA CYS A 37 -12.71 -6.98 -3.73
C CYS A 37 -11.19 -6.80 -3.59
N PHE A 38 -10.49 -7.69 -2.86
CA PHE A 38 -9.06 -7.59 -2.59
C PHE A 38 -8.21 -8.59 -3.37
N ASP A 39 -8.66 -9.84 -3.51
CA ASP A 39 -7.96 -10.94 -4.18
C ASP A 39 -8.86 -11.66 -5.18
N PRO A 40 -9.27 -10.98 -6.28
CA PRO A 40 -10.08 -11.58 -7.33
C PRO A 40 -9.29 -12.68 -8.07
N PRO A 41 -9.98 -13.68 -8.65
CA PRO A 41 -9.34 -14.67 -9.51
C PRO A 41 -8.76 -13.99 -10.76
N ALA A 42 -7.67 -14.56 -11.29
CA ALA A 42 -7.08 -14.08 -12.53
C ALA A 42 -8.11 -14.19 -13.66
N ALA A 43 -8.35 -13.07 -14.35
CA ALA A 43 -9.34 -12.98 -15.41
C ALA A 43 -8.73 -12.37 -16.67
N LYS A 44 -9.10 -12.89 -17.84
CA LYS A 44 -8.71 -12.28 -19.12
C LYS A 44 -9.37 -10.91 -19.25
N LYS A 45 -8.63 -9.92 -19.76
CA LYS A 45 -9.16 -8.57 -20.01
C LYS A 45 -10.40 -8.65 -20.90
N GLY A 46 -11.48 -7.98 -20.50
CA GLY A 46 -12.77 -7.98 -21.21
C GLY A 46 -13.67 -9.19 -20.93
N SER A 47 -13.26 -10.16 -20.11
CA SER A 47 -14.12 -11.27 -19.72
C SER A 47 -15.21 -10.83 -18.71
N PRO A 48 -16.34 -11.57 -18.60
CA PRO A 48 -17.36 -11.32 -17.59
C PRO A 48 -16.80 -11.31 -16.16
N ALA A 49 -15.83 -12.18 -15.86
CA ALA A 49 -15.16 -12.22 -14.56
C ALA A 49 -14.37 -10.92 -14.29
N ALA A 50 -13.67 -10.38 -15.30
CA ALA A 50 -12.98 -9.10 -15.17
C ALA A 50 -13.96 -7.93 -14.97
N ALA A 51 -15.11 -7.96 -15.64
CA ALA A 51 -16.18 -6.97 -15.44
C ALA A 51 -16.78 -7.05 -14.03
N ALA A 52 -17.01 -8.26 -13.51
CA ALA A 52 -17.49 -8.47 -12.14
C ALA A 52 -16.51 -7.92 -11.08
N THR A 53 -15.21 -8.16 -11.25
CA THR A 53 -14.17 -7.57 -10.38
C THR A 53 -14.23 -6.04 -10.41
N LEU A 54 -14.34 -5.43 -11.59
CA LEU A 54 -14.45 -3.98 -11.71
C LEU A 54 -15.73 -3.43 -11.06
N ALA A 55 -16.84 -4.18 -11.13
CA ALA A 55 -18.08 -3.81 -10.47
C ALA A 55 -17.98 -3.82 -8.94
N LEU A 56 -17.20 -4.74 -8.36
CA LEU A 56 -16.93 -4.80 -6.93
C LEU A 56 -15.96 -3.69 -6.48
N GLN A 57 -14.91 -3.43 -7.26
CA GLN A 57 -13.88 -2.43 -6.98
C GLN A 57 -14.31 -1.03 -7.47
N THR A 58 -15.42 -0.53 -6.93
CA THR A 58 -15.93 0.81 -7.23
C THR A 58 -14.90 1.90 -6.90
N GLU A 59 -15.05 3.09 -7.49
CA GLU A 59 -14.19 4.24 -7.19
C GLU A 59 -14.16 4.57 -5.70
N ARG A 60 -15.33 4.52 -5.04
CA ARG A 60 -15.45 4.75 -3.61
C ARG A 60 -14.67 3.70 -2.80
N PHE A 61 -14.89 2.42 -3.12
CA PHE A 61 -14.18 1.33 -2.45
C PHE A 61 -12.66 1.47 -2.58
N LEU A 62 -12.16 1.76 -3.79
CA LEU A 62 -10.74 1.94 -4.02
C LEU A 62 -10.17 3.15 -3.29
N SER A 63 -10.89 4.28 -3.25
CA SER A 63 -10.48 5.46 -2.49
C SER A 63 -10.33 5.18 -0.99
N ASP A 64 -11.20 4.34 -0.44
CA ASP A 64 -11.19 4.01 0.99
C ASP A 64 -10.10 2.97 1.33
N ASN A 65 -9.67 2.15 0.36
CA ASN A 65 -8.84 0.96 0.62
C ASN A 65 -7.46 0.98 -0.01
N VAL A 66 -7.15 1.90 -0.92
CA VAL A 66 -5.91 1.90 -1.71
C VAL A 66 -5.19 3.23 -1.58
N ASN A 67 -3.90 3.17 -1.22
CA ASN A 67 -3.03 4.34 -1.15
C ASN A 67 -2.23 4.55 -2.44
N VAL A 68 -1.85 3.46 -3.13
CA VAL A 68 -0.99 3.48 -4.31
C VAL A 68 -1.59 2.64 -5.44
N PHE A 69 -1.60 3.18 -6.65
CA PHE A 69 -2.05 2.50 -7.86
C PHE A 69 -0.88 2.30 -8.82
N GLY A 70 -0.85 1.17 -9.53
CA GLY A 70 0.09 0.97 -10.63
C GLY A 70 0.03 -0.42 -11.23
N ASN A 71 0.79 -0.64 -12.29
CA ASN A 71 0.85 -1.91 -13.03
C ASN A 71 2.28 -2.45 -13.22
N ALA A 72 3.28 -1.74 -12.69
CA ALA A 72 4.70 -2.03 -12.86
C ALA A 72 5.38 -2.31 -11.52
N PHE A 73 4.76 -3.16 -10.70
CA PHE A 73 5.33 -3.58 -9.42
C PHE A 73 6.32 -4.74 -9.62
N PRO A 74 7.41 -4.80 -8.83
CA PRO A 74 8.34 -5.92 -8.87
C PRO A 74 7.65 -7.24 -8.52
N SER A 75 8.02 -8.31 -9.22
CA SER A 75 7.63 -9.67 -8.88
C SER A 75 8.10 -10.08 -7.48
N VAL A 76 7.48 -11.11 -6.89
CA VAL A 76 7.90 -11.65 -5.58
C VAL A 76 9.40 -12.01 -5.56
N LYS A 77 9.92 -12.55 -6.68
CA LYS A 77 11.35 -12.88 -6.80
C LYS A 77 12.23 -11.62 -6.81
N GLU A 78 11.77 -10.51 -7.39
CA GLU A 78 12.48 -9.22 -7.36
C GLU A 78 12.44 -8.60 -5.98
N GLN A 79 11.26 -8.59 -5.34
CA GLN A 79 11.09 -8.10 -3.97
C GLN A 79 12.04 -8.77 -2.98
N ARG A 80 12.16 -10.11 -3.04
CA ARG A 80 13.08 -10.87 -2.17
C ARG A 80 14.57 -10.53 -2.39
N ARG A 81 14.96 -10.00 -3.56
CA ARG A 81 16.34 -9.52 -3.81
C ARG A 81 16.60 -8.15 -3.19
N ASN A 82 15.56 -7.41 -2.81
CA ASN A 82 15.70 -6.09 -2.19
C ASN A 82 16.14 -6.18 -0.72
N ILE A 83 15.96 -7.33 -0.08
CA ILE A 83 16.03 -7.47 1.37
C ILE A 83 16.97 -8.58 1.83
N LYS A 84 17.35 -8.52 3.10
CA LYS A 84 18.03 -9.60 3.83
C LYS A 84 17.61 -9.54 5.29
N ILE A 85 17.43 -10.70 5.90
CA ILE A 85 17.23 -10.82 7.35
C ILE A 85 18.62 -10.90 7.99
N LYS A 86 18.84 -10.15 9.08
CA LYS A 86 20.08 -10.23 9.86
C LYS A 86 19.77 -10.27 11.35
N ARG A 87 20.59 -11.02 12.08
CA ARG A 87 20.59 -10.98 13.55
C ARG A 87 21.17 -9.64 14.00
N ILE A 88 20.52 -9.02 14.97
CA ILE A 88 20.94 -7.76 15.58
C ILE A 88 21.81 -8.10 16.79
N VAL A 89 23.05 -7.65 16.77
CA VAL A 89 24.05 -7.96 17.81
C VAL A 89 24.59 -6.71 18.51
N ASP A 90 24.20 -5.52 18.05
CA ASP A 90 24.56 -4.25 18.68
C ASP A 90 23.83 -4.12 20.02
N PRO A 91 24.53 -4.06 21.17
CA PRO A 91 23.92 -3.94 22.49
C PRO A 91 23.10 -2.67 22.70
N SER A 92 23.35 -1.62 21.92
CA SER A 92 22.59 -0.36 22.00
C SER A 92 21.25 -0.42 21.26
N HIS A 93 21.06 -1.40 20.38
CA HIS A 93 19.85 -1.54 19.60
C HIS A 93 18.70 -2.11 20.49
N PRO A 94 17.49 -1.50 20.48
CA PRO A 94 16.35 -1.99 21.26
C PRO A 94 15.89 -3.43 20.97
N CYS A 95 16.40 -4.03 19.90
CA CYS A 95 16.06 -5.36 19.43
C CYS A 95 17.29 -6.26 19.41
N CYS A 96 18.32 -5.94 20.20
CA CYS A 96 19.52 -6.76 20.35
C CYS A 96 19.15 -8.21 20.71
N GLY A 97 19.75 -9.16 20.01
CA GLY A 97 19.45 -10.58 20.13
C GLY A 97 18.36 -11.08 19.17
N ALA A 98 17.51 -10.19 18.66
CA ALA A 98 16.48 -10.48 17.67
C ALA A 98 17.01 -10.31 16.22
N TYR A 99 16.10 -10.12 15.28
CA TYR A 99 16.40 -9.96 13.86
C TYR A 99 15.79 -8.67 13.30
N GLY A 100 16.44 -8.11 12.28
CA GLY A 100 15.96 -6.95 11.53
C GLY A 100 15.94 -7.21 10.04
N LEU A 101 15.15 -6.41 9.33
CA LEU A 101 15.05 -6.41 7.87
C LEU A 101 15.95 -5.32 7.30
N TYR A 102 16.88 -5.69 6.43
CA TYR A 102 17.88 -4.77 5.88
C TYR A 102 17.82 -4.71 4.37
N ALA A 103 18.18 -3.56 3.81
CA ALA A 103 18.35 -3.40 2.38
C ALA A 103 19.52 -4.28 1.87
N ALA A 104 19.25 -5.15 0.90
CA ALA A 104 20.28 -5.96 0.22
C ALA A 104 20.92 -5.23 -0.98
N GLN A 105 20.26 -4.17 -1.45
CA GLN A 105 20.74 -3.26 -2.48
C GLN A 105 20.24 -1.83 -2.20
N THR A 106 20.66 -0.87 -3.01
CA THR A 106 20.14 0.49 -2.92
C THR A 106 18.67 0.53 -3.36
N LEU A 107 17.79 1.09 -2.55
CA LEU A 107 16.36 1.22 -2.81
C LEU A 107 16.01 2.68 -3.10
N GLN A 108 15.17 2.90 -4.11
CA GLN A 108 14.78 4.24 -4.56
C GLN A 108 13.55 4.74 -3.81
N PRO A 109 13.35 6.06 -3.71
CA PRO A 109 12.14 6.63 -3.12
C PRO A 109 10.87 6.07 -3.79
N LYS A 110 9.82 5.80 -2.99
CA LYS A 110 8.52 5.25 -3.43
C LYS A 110 8.57 3.85 -4.02
N GLN A 111 9.72 3.18 -4.01
CA GLN A 111 9.84 1.82 -4.49
C GLN A 111 9.08 0.84 -3.58
N LEU A 112 8.30 -0.07 -4.16
CA LEU A 112 7.82 -1.26 -3.45
C LEU A 112 9.02 -2.16 -3.11
N VAL A 113 9.23 -2.38 -1.82
CA VAL A 113 10.32 -3.21 -1.31
C VAL A 113 9.89 -4.67 -1.25
N LEU A 114 8.81 -4.95 -0.53
CA LEU A 114 8.32 -6.29 -0.21
C LEU A 114 6.84 -6.25 0.22
N ASP A 115 6.04 -7.22 -0.19
CA ASP A 115 4.66 -7.41 0.30
C ASP A 115 4.65 -7.88 1.76
N TYR A 116 3.66 -7.45 2.55
CA TYR A 116 3.43 -7.97 3.90
C TYR A 116 2.40 -9.10 3.85
N LEU A 117 2.82 -10.31 4.25
CA LEU A 117 2.00 -11.52 4.14
C LEU A 117 1.67 -12.11 5.51
N GLY A 118 0.49 -12.71 5.61
CA GLY A 118 0.03 -13.40 6.81
C GLY A 118 -1.35 -14.04 6.62
N PHE A 119 -1.98 -14.37 7.75
CA PHE A 119 -3.39 -14.78 7.79
C PHE A 119 -4.28 -13.55 7.69
N VAL A 120 -5.25 -13.57 6.77
CA VAL A 120 -6.25 -12.51 6.66
C VAL A 120 -7.46 -12.87 7.52
N GLU A 121 -7.71 -12.08 8.56
CA GLU A 121 -8.87 -12.20 9.44
C GLU A 121 -9.94 -11.16 9.16
N TYR A 122 -11.18 -11.45 9.58
CA TYR A 122 -12.33 -10.56 9.47
C TYR A 122 -12.97 -10.34 10.84
N LYS A 123 -13.19 -9.08 11.21
CA LYS A 123 -13.79 -8.66 12.50
C LYS A 123 -13.11 -9.26 13.72
N GLY A 124 -11.79 -9.41 13.64
CA GLY A 124 -10.98 -9.96 14.71
C GLY A 124 -9.51 -9.90 14.37
N TYR A 125 -8.71 -9.98 15.43
CA TYR A 125 -7.27 -10.19 15.37
C TYR A 125 -6.85 -10.82 16.69
N ASP A 126 -5.69 -11.47 16.70
CA ASP A 126 -5.09 -11.97 17.95
C ASP A 126 -4.53 -10.77 18.75
N PRO A 127 -5.11 -10.42 19.91
CA PRO A 127 -4.69 -9.23 20.66
C PRO A 127 -3.26 -9.34 21.21
N GLU A 128 -2.75 -10.57 21.32
CA GLU A 128 -1.38 -10.90 21.75
C GLU A 128 -0.39 -10.91 20.58
N SER A 129 -0.87 -10.81 19.34
CA SER A 129 -0.01 -10.71 18.17
C SER A 129 0.52 -9.28 17.99
N ASP A 130 1.84 -9.17 17.95
CA ASP A 130 2.58 -7.96 17.57
C ASP A 130 2.73 -7.79 16.05
N TYR A 131 2.18 -8.72 15.27
CA TYR A 131 2.38 -8.82 13.82
C TYR A 131 1.09 -8.55 13.03
N VAL A 132 0.18 -7.75 13.60
CA VAL A 132 -1.12 -7.43 13.01
C VAL A 132 -1.07 -6.07 12.31
N LEU A 133 -1.45 -6.05 11.03
CA LEU A 133 -1.72 -4.83 10.27
C LEU A 133 -3.20 -4.77 9.88
N SER A 134 -3.81 -3.58 9.98
CA SER A 134 -5.13 -3.34 9.38
C SER A 134 -5.04 -3.41 7.86
N PHE A 135 -6.02 -4.05 7.21
CA PHE A 135 -6.02 -4.28 5.77
C PHE A 135 -7.22 -3.63 5.08
N GLY A 136 -7.11 -2.32 4.87
CA GLY A 136 -8.20 -1.52 4.32
C GLY A 136 -9.25 -1.19 5.38
N ASP A 137 -10.38 -0.64 4.95
CA ASP A 137 -11.46 -0.13 5.79
C ASP A 137 -12.68 -1.08 5.75
N ASN A 138 -12.44 -2.37 6.00
CA ASN A 138 -13.44 -3.45 5.88
C ASN A 138 -13.36 -4.47 7.03
N ASP A 139 -12.91 -4.05 8.22
CA ASP A 139 -12.66 -4.94 9.37
C ASP A 139 -11.70 -6.10 9.07
N LEU A 140 -10.81 -5.94 8.08
CA LEU A 140 -9.81 -6.93 7.74
C LEU A 140 -8.49 -6.63 8.46
N SER A 141 -7.78 -7.69 8.82
CA SER A 141 -6.41 -7.59 9.30
C SER A 141 -5.54 -8.67 8.68
N ILE A 142 -4.24 -8.41 8.58
CA ILE A 142 -3.22 -9.40 8.22
C ILE A 142 -2.37 -9.67 9.46
N ASP A 143 -2.36 -10.91 9.93
CA ASP A 143 -1.54 -11.36 11.06
C ASP A 143 -0.38 -12.26 10.60
N ALA A 144 0.85 -11.79 10.79
CA ALA A 144 2.08 -12.52 10.45
C ALA A 144 2.72 -13.29 11.62
N ASN A 145 1.99 -13.52 12.71
CA ASN A 145 2.50 -14.21 13.90
C ASN A 145 2.78 -15.70 13.66
N LYS A 146 1.84 -16.40 13.02
CA LYS A 146 1.90 -17.86 12.80
C LYS A 146 2.29 -18.25 11.38
N ALA A 147 2.06 -17.37 10.41
CA ALA A 147 2.49 -17.54 9.03
C ALA A 147 2.82 -16.18 8.43
N GLY A 148 3.90 -16.06 7.66
CA GLY A 148 4.25 -14.79 7.04
C GLY A 148 5.44 -14.89 6.09
N ASN A 149 6.01 -13.74 5.76
CA ASN A 149 7.24 -13.61 4.99
C ASN A 149 8.23 -12.67 5.70
N GLU A 150 9.32 -12.31 5.00
CA GLU A 150 10.42 -11.51 5.57
C GLU A 150 9.98 -10.14 6.09
N ALA A 151 8.85 -9.61 5.61
CA ALA A 151 8.32 -8.31 6.01
C ALA A 151 8.03 -8.21 7.51
N ARG A 152 7.79 -9.34 8.18
CA ARG A 152 7.57 -9.41 9.63
C ARG A 152 8.78 -9.03 10.48
N PHE A 153 9.97 -8.91 9.91
CA PHE A 153 11.19 -8.50 10.62
C PHE A 153 11.48 -6.99 10.52
N CYS A 154 10.54 -6.19 10.00
CA CYS A 154 10.72 -4.74 9.92
C CYS A 154 10.46 -4.08 11.28
N ASN A 155 11.48 -3.45 11.86
CA ASN A 155 11.41 -2.89 13.21
C ASN A 155 10.90 -1.44 13.24
N ASP A 156 10.47 -0.97 14.42
CA ASP A 156 10.19 0.45 14.64
C ASP A 156 11.48 1.26 14.70
N PHE A 157 11.46 2.47 14.14
CA PHE A 157 12.66 3.30 14.08
C PHE A 157 13.19 3.80 15.44
N ARG A 158 12.34 3.87 16.48
CA ARG A 158 12.70 4.54 17.75
C ARG A 158 13.82 3.80 18.46
N GLY A 159 14.87 4.55 18.80
CA GLY A 159 16.09 4.01 19.40
C GLY A 159 17.05 3.37 18.41
N ILE A 160 16.76 3.41 17.11
CA ILE A 160 17.62 2.85 16.04
C ILE A 160 18.04 3.94 15.06
N GLY A 161 17.08 4.69 14.53
CA GLY A 161 17.31 5.67 13.47
C GLY A 161 16.65 7.02 13.76
N PRO A 162 16.98 8.05 12.97
CA PRO A 162 16.43 9.40 13.12
C PRO A 162 14.94 9.49 12.75
N GLY A 163 14.41 8.46 12.07
CA GLY A 163 13.04 8.40 11.60
C GLY A 163 12.78 7.09 10.84
N PRO A 164 11.51 6.76 10.57
CA PRO A 164 11.17 5.67 9.67
C PRO A 164 11.66 6.00 8.26
N ASN A 165 12.21 5.01 7.54
CA ASN A 165 12.66 5.16 6.14
C ASN A 165 11.78 4.39 5.15
N VAL A 166 10.91 3.52 5.66
CA VAL A 166 9.87 2.82 4.90
C VAL A 166 8.50 2.98 5.59
N CYS A 167 7.43 2.58 4.92
CA CYS A 167 6.06 2.60 5.44
C CYS A 167 5.21 1.48 4.83
N PHE A 168 4.17 1.06 5.55
CA PHE A 168 3.17 0.15 5.02
C PHE A 168 2.11 0.93 4.24
N LEU A 169 1.81 0.50 3.01
CA LEU A 169 0.76 1.09 2.19
C LEU A 169 -0.06 -0.03 1.53
N ASN A 170 -1.37 0.18 1.47
CA ASN A 170 -2.24 -0.62 0.62
C ASN A 170 -2.03 -0.16 -0.82
N TYR A 171 -1.79 -1.11 -1.72
CA TYR A 171 -1.63 -0.81 -3.13
C TYR A 171 -2.44 -1.74 -4.01
N LEU A 172 -2.92 -1.20 -5.12
CA LEU A 172 -3.62 -1.94 -6.17
C LEU A 172 -2.65 -2.19 -7.32
N ASP A 173 -2.37 -3.47 -7.56
CA ASP A 173 -1.73 -3.93 -8.77
C ASP A 173 -2.77 -4.05 -9.89
N GLU A 174 -2.81 -3.07 -10.77
CA GLU A 174 -3.80 -2.97 -11.84
C GLU A 174 -3.70 -4.11 -12.87
N SER A 175 -2.54 -4.80 -12.93
CA SER A 175 -2.36 -5.95 -13.82
C SER A 175 -3.09 -7.19 -13.31
N THR A 176 -3.15 -7.37 -11.99
CA THR A 176 -3.79 -8.51 -11.33
C THR A 176 -5.12 -8.17 -10.67
N ARG A 177 -5.42 -6.87 -10.55
CA ARG A 177 -6.54 -6.31 -9.77
C ARG A 177 -6.51 -6.69 -8.30
N ARG A 178 -5.34 -7.08 -7.77
CA ARG A 178 -5.18 -7.42 -6.35
C ARG A 178 -4.79 -6.20 -5.54
N ILE A 179 -5.44 -6.03 -4.40
CA ILE A 179 -5.05 -5.10 -3.35
C ILE A 179 -4.17 -5.85 -2.37
N ARG A 180 -3.00 -5.29 -2.03
CA ARG A 180 -2.01 -5.89 -1.12
C ARG A 180 -1.47 -4.83 -0.17
N ILE A 181 -0.91 -5.25 0.97
CA ILE A 181 -0.08 -4.37 1.80
C ILE A 181 1.37 -4.57 1.37
N GLY A 182 2.07 -3.47 1.09
CA GLY A 182 3.50 -3.47 0.78
C GLY A 182 4.28 -2.55 1.71
N ILE A 183 5.56 -2.87 1.90
CA ILE A 183 6.57 -1.96 2.44
C ILE A 183 7.07 -1.08 1.30
N PHE A 184 6.87 0.23 1.41
CA PHE A 184 7.34 1.21 0.43
C PHE A 184 8.41 2.11 1.04
N VAL A 185 9.44 2.44 0.26
CA VAL A 185 10.40 3.47 0.62
C VAL A 185 9.72 4.83 0.66
N GLN A 186 10.01 5.64 1.68
CA GLN A 186 9.39 6.96 1.80
C GLN A 186 9.76 7.92 0.66
N ASN A 187 8.88 8.89 0.41
CA ASN A 187 8.83 9.72 -0.80
C ASN A 187 10.13 10.41 -1.21
N ASN A 188 11.03 10.71 -0.26
CA ASN A 188 12.26 11.47 -0.49
C ASN A 188 13.51 10.79 0.09
N VAL A 189 13.42 9.50 0.44
CA VAL A 189 14.52 8.77 1.07
C VAL A 189 15.08 7.77 0.08
N LYS A 190 16.40 7.82 -0.14
CA LYS A 190 17.14 6.76 -0.81
C LYS A 190 17.79 5.91 0.28
N ILE A 191 17.52 4.61 0.27
CA ILE A 191 18.06 3.67 1.25
C ILE A 191 19.26 2.98 0.64
N LYS A 192 20.42 3.06 1.28
CA LYS A 192 21.64 2.39 0.79
C LYS A 192 21.64 0.92 1.18
N LYS A 193 22.35 0.11 0.39
CA LYS A 193 22.61 -1.29 0.74
C LYS A 193 23.19 -1.39 2.15
N GLY A 194 22.58 -2.23 2.98
CA GLY A 194 23.04 -2.50 4.34
C GLY A 194 22.35 -1.70 5.43
N GLU A 195 21.59 -0.67 5.09
CA GLU A 195 20.75 0.07 6.05
C GLU A 195 19.55 -0.77 6.50
N GLU A 196 19.13 -0.60 7.74
CA GLU A 196 17.94 -1.25 8.30
C GLU A 196 16.67 -0.57 7.77
N LEU A 197 15.66 -1.38 7.46
CA LEU A 197 14.34 -0.90 7.07
C LEU A 197 13.51 -0.71 8.33
N LEU A 198 13.12 0.54 8.57
CA LEU A 198 12.48 0.99 9.79
C LEU A 198 11.13 1.64 9.48
N VAL A 199 10.11 1.18 10.19
CA VAL A 199 8.73 1.69 10.12
C VAL A 199 8.37 2.46 11.39
N THR A 200 7.16 3.00 11.42
CA THR A 200 6.50 3.39 12.67
C THR A 200 5.48 2.33 13.03
N TYR A 201 5.65 1.69 14.19
CA TYR A 201 4.61 0.92 14.86
C TYR A 201 3.50 1.87 15.30
N GLY A 202 2.25 1.46 15.06
CA GLY A 202 1.07 2.28 15.31
C GLY A 202 0.91 2.66 16.79
N LYS A 203 0.15 3.72 17.06
CA LYS A 203 -0.07 4.23 18.44
C LYS A 203 -0.56 3.15 19.39
N SER A 204 -1.50 2.30 18.94
CA SER A 204 -2.07 1.20 19.73
C SER A 204 -1.03 0.19 20.19
N PHE A 205 0.01 -0.08 19.39
CA PHE A 205 1.11 -0.98 19.75
C PHE A 205 1.87 -0.47 20.98
N TRP A 206 2.14 0.84 21.02
CA TRP A 206 2.88 1.50 22.09
C TRP A 206 2.02 1.72 23.33
N SER A 207 0.75 2.10 23.16
CA SER A 207 -0.18 2.29 24.27
C SER A 207 -0.38 1.00 25.08
N LYS A 208 -0.44 -0.18 24.41
CA LYS A 208 -0.47 -1.49 25.09
C LYS A 208 0.74 -1.75 25.99
N ARG A 209 1.85 -1.05 25.75
CA ARG A 209 3.12 -1.18 26.49
C ARG A 209 3.35 -0.02 27.47
N GLY A 210 2.31 0.76 27.75
CA GLY A 210 2.37 1.88 28.69
C GLY A 210 3.11 3.10 28.15
N ILE A 211 3.39 3.16 26.84
CA ILE A 211 4.06 4.30 26.20
C ILE A 211 2.98 5.18 25.56
N ASP A 212 2.76 6.37 26.11
CA ASP A 212 1.85 7.35 25.54
C ASP A 212 2.47 8.04 24.32
N MET A 213 1.80 7.88 23.18
CA MET A 213 2.18 8.45 21.89
C MET A 213 1.25 9.58 21.44
N SER A 214 0.40 10.09 22.33
CA SER A 214 -0.55 11.20 22.08
C SER A 214 0.16 12.49 21.65
N ASN A 215 1.27 12.82 22.30
CA ASN A 215 2.03 14.06 22.07
C ASN A 215 3.08 13.96 20.94
N ASN A 216 3.35 12.76 20.45
CA ASN A 216 4.36 12.54 19.42
C ASN A 216 3.74 12.76 18.03
N HIS A 217 3.86 13.97 17.48
CA HIS A 217 3.34 14.38 16.17
C HIS A 217 4.15 13.81 14.99
N HIS A 218 4.51 12.53 15.06
CA HIS A 218 4.88 11.81 13.85
C HIS A 218 3.56 11.47 13.17
N SER A 219 3.14 12.32 12.23
CA SER A 219 1.90 12.14 11.49
C SER A 219 1.75 10.67 11.08
N ASN A 220 0.61 10.07 11.38
CA ASN A 220 0.18 8.84 10.71
C ASN A 220 0.24 9.15 9.21
N HIS A 221 1.35 8.79 8.56
CA HIS A 221 1.61 9.15 7.17
C HIS A 221 0.63 8.46 6.21
N SER A 222 -0.16 7.50 6.71
CA SER A 222 -1.34 6.95 6.03
C SER A 222 -2.43 8.01 5.79
N GLN A 223 -2.66 8.95 6.71
CA GLN A 223 -3.63 10.04 6.53
C GLN A 223 -3.04 11.23 5.76
N SER A 224 -1.81 11.65 6.07
CA SER A 224 -1.22 12.84 5.42
C SER A 224 -0.84 12.63 3.95
N GLN A 225 -0.74 11.37 3.49
CA GLN A 225 -0.50 11.06 2.06
C GLN A 225 -1.78 11.11 1.21
N GLN A 226 -2.98 10.99 1.81
CA GLN A 226 -4.25 11.20 1.08
C GLN A 226 -4.43 12.67 0.65
N GLU A 227 -3.95 13.63 1.46
CA GLU A 227 -4.08 15.06 1.14
C GLU A 227 -3.07 15.56 0.10
N GLN A 228 -1.85 15.01 0.07
CA GLN A 228 -0.78 15.52 -0.81
C GLN A 228 -0.86 15.06 -2.28
N GLN A 229 -1.73 14.10 -2.61
CA GLN A 229 -1.91 13.63 -4.00
C GLN A 229 -3.14 14.23 -4.70
N GLN A 230 -3.98 15.03 -4.02
CA GLN A 230 -5.23 15.56 -4.59
C GLN A 230 -5.14 16.77 -5.56
N PRO A 231 -4.07 17.59 -5.70
CA PRO A 231 -4.24 18.84 -6.46
C PRO A 231 -3.93 18.77 -7.97
N LYS A 232 -4.07 17.60 -8.63
CA LYS A 232 -4.00 17.54 -10.12
C LYS A 232 -5.35 17.35 -10.81
N GLN A 233 -6.33 16.71 -10.16
CA GLN A 233 -7.64 16.49 -10.77
C GLN A 233 -8.62 17.67 -10.55
N GLN A 234 -8.50 18.40 -9.45
CA GLN A 234 -9.33 19.60 -9.23
C GLN A 234 -9.00 20.75 -10.21
N LYS A 235 -7.72 20.94 -10.57
CA LYS A 235 -7.31 21.95 -11.58
C LYS A 235 -7.79 21.62 -13.01
N GLN A 236 -8.00 20.35 -13.35
CA GLN A 236 -8.56 19.96 -14.65
C GLN A 236 -10.09 20.15 -14.71
N LYS A 237 -10.82 19.88 -13.61
CA LYS A 237 -12.27 20.13 -13.53
C LYS A 237 -12.60 21.63 -13.59
N GLN A 238 -11.75 22.50 -13.05
CA GLN A 238 -11.95 23.95 -13.10
C GLN A 238 -11.68 24.52 -14.50
N LYS A 239 -10.64 24.05 -15.21
CA LYS A 239 -10.36 24.43 -16.61
C LYS A 239 -11.43 23.97 -17.62
N GLN A 240 -12.08 22.83 -17.37
CA GLN A 240 -13.17 22.35 -18.24
C GLN A 240 -14.48 23.12 -18.03
N LYS A 241 -14.76 23.59 -16.80
CA LYS A 241 -15.92 24.47 -16.53
C LYS A 241 -15.77 25.86 -17.15
N GLU A 242 -14.56 26.41 -17.18
CA GLU A 242 -14.31 27.72 -17.82
C GLU A 242 -14.37 27.69 -19.36
N GLN A 243 -14.16 26.53 -19.99
CA GLN A 243 -14.27 26.40 -21.45
C GLN A 243 -15.72 26.20 -21.94
N GLN A 244 -16.66 25.83 -21.06
CA GLN A 244 -18.06 25.63 -21.41
C GLN A 244 -18.95 26.87 -21.20
N GLN A 245 -18.40 27.98 -20.69
CA GLN A 245 -19.15 29.22 -20.45
C GLN A 245 -18.83 30.36 -21.42
N LYS A 246 -18.10 30.11 -22.53
CA LYS A 246 -17.92 31.14 -23.55
C LYS A 246 -19.15 31.23 -24.47
N PRO A 247 -19.86 32.37 -24.55
CA PRO A 247 -20.98 32.52 -25.47
C PRO A 247 -20.49 32.54 -26.92
N SER A 248 -21.23 31.85 -27.79
CA SER A 248 -20.98 31.81 -29.24
C SER A 248 -21.25 33.18 -29.89
N PRO A 249 -20.41 33.64 -30.84
CA PRO A 249 -20.72 34.85 -31.59
C PRO A 249 -21.82 34.57 -32.63
N GLN A 250 -23.03 35.08 -32.38
CA GLN A 250 -24.10 35.14 -33.37
C GLN A 250 -23.84 36.27 -34.40
N GLY A 251 -24.27 35.97 -35.63
CA GLY A 251 -23.85 36.62 -36.86
C GLY A 251 -24.21 38.09 -37.05
N GLN A 252 -23.38 38.77 -37.83
CA GLN A 252 -23.73 39.98 -38.54
C GLN A 252 -23.50 39.74 -40.03
N ASN A 253 -24.58 39.57 -40.77
CA ASN A 253 -24.56 39.72 -42.22
C ASN A 253 -25.91 40.29 -42.65
N GLN A 254 -25.92 41.59 -43.00
CA GLN A 254 -26.73 42.23 -44.05
C GLN A 254 -26.75 43.76 -43.85
N ASN A 255 -26.07 44.49 -44.75
CA ASN A 255 -26.58 45.66 -45.49
C ASN A 255 -25.44 46.58 -45.94
N LYS A 256 -24.93 46.35 -47.16
CA LYS A 256 -24.36 47.42 -48.01
C LYS A 256 -24.60 47.10 -49.49
N ARG A 257 -25.73 47.60 -50.03
CA ARG A 257 -25.89 47.86 -51.47
C ARG A 257 -26.76 49.10 -51.64
N LYS A 258 -26.13 50.22 -52.03
CA LYS A 258 -26.55 51.19 -53.05
C LYS A 258 -25.72 52.47 -52.93
N GLY A 259 -25.03 52.85 -54.00
CA GLY A 259 -24.37 54.15 -54.09
C GLY A 259 -23.33 54.33 -55.19
N LYS A 260 -23.81 54.66 -56.40
CA LYS A 260 -23.20 55.52 -57.45
C LYS A 260 -21.99 55.06 -58.28
N LYS A 261 -22.20 54.97 -59.61
CA LYS A 261 -21.73 55.86 -60.71
C LYS A 261 -22.30 55.28 -62.03
N HIS A 262 -22.89 56.02 -62.97
CA HIS A 262 -22.32 57.10 -63.78
C HIS A 262 -23.41 58.02 -64.38
N SER A 263 -23.11 59.32 -64.41
CA SER A 263 -23.10 60.06 -65.69
C SER A 263 -21.71 59.89 -66.31
#